data_AF-A0A2P6P1R4-F1
#
_entry.id   AF-A0A2P6P1R4-F1
#
_cell.length_a   1.000
_cell.length_b   1.000
_cell.length_c   1.000
_cell.angle_alpha   90.00
_cell.angle_beta   90.00
_cell.angle_gamma   90.00
#
_symmetry.space_group_name_H-M   'P 1'
#
loop_
_entity.id
_entity.type
_entity.pdbx_description
1 polymer ?
#
loop_
_entity_poly.entity_id
_entity_poly.type
_entity_poly.pdbx_seq_one_letter_code
_entity_poly.pdbx_strand_id
1 'polypeptide(L)'
;MEAFTGSYKEKENQEENQDNHHHELLKTRISSHPLYGLLVETHLDCLKVGGNEDDLEESDALRDYMKQLDNHKTSTLGESELDHFMEAYCLALRKLKEAMEEPHQKSMTFITNMHHQLKELTATRSHLDLPESPASFHHHRHTSGERKPEMIDCARRSI
;
A
#
# COMPACT_ATOMS: atom_id res chain seq x y z
N MET A 1 -34.65 12.78 -52.46
CA MET A 1 -33.36 12.33 -51.89
C MET A 1 -33.21 13.03 -50.56
N GLU A 2 -32.69 12.35 -49.54
CA GLU A 2 -32.73 12.66 -48.09
C GLU A 2 -33.98 12.08 -47.39
N ALA A 3 -33.93 11.28 -46.31
CA ALA A 3 -32.84 10.95 -45.39
C ALA A 3 -32.99 9.50 -44.89
N PHE A 4 -31.91 8.72 -44.87
CA PHE A 4 -31.82 7.43 -44.17
C PHE A 4 -30.48 7.37 -43.43
N THR A 5 -30.34 8.23 -42.41
CA THR A 5 -29.21 8.22 -41.49
C THR A 5 -29.74 8.37 -40.08
N GLY A 6 -30.29 7.29 -39.53
CA GLY A 6 -30.92 7.32 -38.20
C GLY A 6 -31.12 5.97 -37.54
N SER A 7 -30.31 4.94 -37.85
CA SER A 7 -30.52 3.59 -37.26
C SER A 7 -29.25 2.90 -36.76
N TYR A 8 -28.08 3.56 -36.84
CA TYR A 8 -26.80 2.95 -36.41
C TYR A 8 -26.31 3.42 -35.03
N LYS A 9 -27.10 4.19 -34.26
CA LYS A 9 -26.69 4.71 -32.94
C LYS A 9 -27.53 4.26 -31.74
N GLU A 10 -28.61 3.50 -31.93
CA GLU A 10 -29.48 3.05 -30.83
C GLU A 10 -29.21 1.63 -30.33
N LYS A 11 -28.37 0.85 -31.04
CA LYS A 11 -28.05 -0.52 -30.64
C LYS A 11 -26.87 -0.62 -29.66
N GLU A 12 -25.87 0.25 -29.76
CA GLU A 12 -24.75 0.28 -28.81
C GLU A 12 -25.16 0.79 -27.41
N ASN A 13 -26.17 1.66 -27.34
CA ASN A 13 -26.60 2.29 -26.08
C ASN A 13 -27.53 1.40 -25.22
N GLN A 14 -28.13 0.36 -25.81
CA GLN A 14 -28.97 -0.61 -25.08
C GLN A 14 -28.16 -1.73 -24.42
N GLU A 15 -27.08 -2.18 -25.06
CA GLU A 15 -26.19 -3.22 -24.52
C GLU A 15 -25.34 -2.68 -23.36
N GLU A 16 -24.78 -1.47 -23.45
CA GLU A 16 -24.05 -0.83 -22.35
C GLU A 16 -24.92 -0.60 -21.10
N ASN A 17 -26.19 -0.23 -21.27
CA ASN A 17 -27.09 0.05 -20.16
C ASN A 17 -27.52 -1.22 -19.43
N GLN A 18 -27.69 -2.33 -20.16
CA GLN A 18 -28.05 -3.62 -19.60
C GLN A 18 -26.88 -4.26 -18.84
N ASP A 19 -25.64 -4.11 -19.34
CA ASP A 19 -24.43 -4.55 -18.65
C ASP A 19 -24.17 -3.75 -17.36
N ASN A 20 -24.35 -2.42 -17.39
CA ASN A 20 -24.23 -1.58 -16.21
C ASN A 20 -25.25 -1.94 -15.12
N HIS A 21 -26.52 -2.21 -15.49
CA HIS A 21 -27.51 -2.66 -14.52
C HIS A 21 -27.14 -4.02 -13.91
N HIS A 22 -26.62 -4.96 -14.70
CA HIS A 22 -26.18 -6.25 -14.18
C HIS A 22 -25.01 -6.09 -13.19
N HIS A 23 -24.07 -5.21 -13.51
CA HIS A 23 -22.94 -4.87 -12.64
C HIS A 23 -23.37 -4.27 -11.29
N GLU A 24 -24.27 -3.29 -11.30
CA GLU A 24 -24.80 -2.69 -10.07
C GLU A 24 -25.60 -3.67 -9.22
N LEU A 25 -26.34 -4.58 -9.86
CA LEU A 25 -27.03 -5.67 -9.16
C LEU A 25 -26.04 -6.64 -8.52
N LEU A 26 -24.95 -6.97 -9.20
CA LEU A 26 -23.89 -7.83 -8.67
C LEU A 26 -23.18 -7.16 -7.47
N LYS A 27 -22.80 -5.88 -7.59
CA LYS A 27 -22.23 -5.11 -6.47
C LYS A 27 -23.16 -5.11 -5.25
N THR A 28 -24.46 -4.89 -5.48
CA THR A 28 -25.47 -4.91 -4.41
C THR A 28 -25.56 -6.28 -3.74
N ARG A 29 -25.50 -7.37 -4.52
CA ARG A 29 -25.46 -8.74 -3.97
C ARG A 29 -24.20 -9.00 -3.16
N ILE A 30 -23.03 -8.58 -3.65
CA ILE A 30 -21.76 -8.73 -2.92
C ILE A 30 -21.78 -7.91 -1.63
N SER A 31 -22.17 -6.63 -1.68
CA SER A 31 -22.14 -5.73 -0.52
C SER A 31 -23.19 -6.05 0.55
N SER A 32 -24.30 -6.68 0.17
CA SER A 32 -25.32 -7.17 1.11
C SER A 32 -25.04 -8.57 1.67
N HIS A 33 -24.02 -9.26 1.15
CA HIS A 33 -23.68 -10.63 1.52
C HIS A 33 -23.21 -10.73 2.99
N PRO A 34 -23.59 -11.78 3.74
CA PRO A 34 -23.16 -11.96 5.13
C PRO A 34 -21.64 -11.97 5.32
N LEU A 35 -20.90 -12.56 4.38
CA LEU A 35 -19.43 -12.63 4.43
C LEU A 35 -18.71 -11.35 3.95
N TYR A 36 -19.43 -10.30 3.51
CA TYR A 36 -18.78 -9.08 3.03
C TYR A 36 -17.94 -8.40 4.12
N GLY A 37 -18.42 -8.43 5.37
CA GLY A 37 -17.69 -8.04 6.59
C GLY A 37 -16.30 -8.65 6.66
N LEU A 38 -16.29 -9.97 6.79
CA LEU A 38 -15.08 -10.79 6.86
C LEU A 38 -14.16 -10.59 5.64
N LEU A 39 -14.74 -10.42 4.46
CA LEU A 39 -13.97 -10.21 3.25
C LEU A 39 -13.14 -8.93 3.33
N VAL A 40 -13.76 -7.81 3.69
CA VAL A 40 -13.05 -6.54 3.85
C VAL A 40 -12.02 -6.63 4.96
N GLU A 41 -12.35 -7.24 6.10
CA GLU A 41 -11.41 -7.43 7.21
C GLU A 41 -10.16 -8.20 6.78
N THR A 42 -10.33 -9.36 6.14
CA THR A 42 -9.19 -10.17 5.65
C THR A 42 -8.39 -9.50 4.55
N HIS A 43 -9.01 -8.58 3.79
CA HIS A 43 -8.31 -7.75 2.82
C HIS A 43 -7.45 -6.67 3.49
N LEU A 44 -8.01 -5.95 4.49
CA LEU A 44 -7.28 -4.95 5.27
C LEU A 44 -6.08 -5.56 6.01
N ASP A 45 -6.25 -6.76 6.55
CA ASP A 45 -5.17 -7.54 7.16
C ASP A 45 -4.00 -7.79 6.20
N CYS A 46 -4.27 -8.04 4.92
CA CYS A 46 -3.21 -8.17 3.90
C CYS A 46 -2.48 -6.83 3.69
N LEU A 47 -3.22 -5.72 3.61
CA LEU A 47 -2.64 -4.38 3.39
C LEU A 47 -1.75 -3.95 4.55
N LYS A 48 -2.12 -4.34 5.77
CA LYS A 48 -1.34 -4.07 6.98
C LYS A 48 0.04 -4.72 6.94
N VAL A 49 0.11 -6.00 6.56
CA VAL A 49 1.39 -6.70 6.34
C VAL A 49 2.21 -6.02 5.24
N GLY A 50 1.57 -5.36 4.28
CA GLY A 50 2.23 -4.61 3.21
C GLY A 50 2.85 -3.27 3.63
N GLY A 51 2.67 -2.81 4.88
CA GLY A 51 3.18 -1.52 5.35
C GLY A 51 2.35 -0.31 4.93
N ASN A 52 1.09 -0.51 4.52
CA ASN A 52 0.18 0.59 4.17
C ASN A 52 -0.56 1.14 5.40
N GLU A 53 0.02 1.03 6.60
CA GLU A 53 -0.67 1.34 7.87
C GLU A 53 -1.18 2.80 7.94
N ASP A 54 -0.47 3.73 7.29
CA ASP A 54 -0.84 5.15 7.23
C ASP A 54 -2.15 5.41 6.46
N ASP A 55 -2.51 4.55 5.49
CA ASP A 55 -3.77 4.64 4.73
C ASP A 55 -4.95 3.92 5.44
N LEU A 56 -4.70 3.22 6.56
CA LEU A 56 -5.68 2.37 7.24
C LEU A 56 -6.44 3.06 8.38
N GLU A 57 -6.12 4.31 8.71
CA GLU A 57 -6.76 5.07 9.80
C GLU A 57 -8.26 5.33 9.51
N GLU A 58 -8.64 5.46 8.24
CA GLU A 58 -10.05 5.51 7.80
C GLU A 58 -10.76 4.14 7.91
N SER A 59 -10.01 3.03 7.96
CA SER A 59 -10.56 1.67 7.96
C SER A 59 -11.00 1.19 9.36
N ASP A 60 -10.54 1.82 10.44
CA ASP A 60 -10.96 1.47 11.80
C ASP A 60 -12.44 1.79 12.04
N ALA A 61 -12.93 2.91 11.50
CA ALA A 61 -14.36 3.25 11.51
C ALA A 61 -15.20 2.27 10.67
N LEU A 62 -14.66 1.80 9.54
CA LEU A 62 -15.29 0.79 8.70
C LEU A 62 -15.39 -0.55 9.43
N ARG A 63 -14.34 -0.96 10.14
CA ARG A 63 -14.31 -2.19 10.94
C ARG A 63 -15.35 -2.16 12.05
N ASP A 64 -15.50 -1.03 12.74
CA ASP A 64 -16.49 -0.88 13.80
C ASP A 64 -17.93 -0.87 13.27
N TYR A 65 -18.16 -0.28 12.08
CA TYR A 65 -19.44 -0.36 11.37
C TYR A 65 -19.78 -1.81 10.96
N MET A 66 -18.79 -2.57 10.48
CA MET A 66 -18.98 -3.96 10.06
C MET A 66 -19.30 -4.91 11.23
N LYS A 67 -18.62 -4.75 12.38
CA LYS A 67 -18.92 -5.52 13.59
C LYS A 67 -20.36 -5.33 14.08
N GLN A 68 -20.97 -4.17 13.82
CA GLN A 68 -22.37 -3.92 14.16
C GLN A 68 -23.35 -4.63 13.19
N LEU A 69 -22.96 -4.84 11.93
CA LEU A 69 -23.76 -5.54 10.93
C LEU A 69 -23.77 -7.07 11.14
N ASP A 70 -22.66 -7.65 11.60
CA ASP A 70 -22.52 -9.10 11.83
C ASP A 70 -23.41 -9.62 12.98
N ASN A 71 -23.75 -8.77 13.95
CA ASN A 71 -24.67 -9.12 15.05
C ASN A 71 -26.12 -9.38 14.60
N HIS A 72 -26.48 -9.11 13.34
CA HIS A 72 -27.86 -9.10 12.88
C HIS A 72 -28.22 -10.12 11.78
N LYS A 73 -27.32 -11.04 11.40
CA LYS A 73 -27.58 -11.88 10.22
C LYS A 73 -27.22 -13.36 10.43
N THR A 74 -28.20 -14.14 10.89
CA THR A 74 -28.23 -15.58 10.67
C THR A 74 -28.95 -15.84 9.34
N SER A 75 -28.23 -15.92 8.23
CA SER A 75 -28.79 -16.41 6.97
C SER A 75 -28.31 -17.82 6.71
N THR A 76 -29.25 -18.71 6.42
CA THR A 76 -29.00 -20.03 5.87
C THR A 76 -28.21 -19.89 4.56
N LEU A 77 -26.90 -20.21 4.60
CA LEU A 77 -26.04 -20.34 3.43
C LEU A 77 -26.66 -21.38 2.51
N GLY A 78 -26.96 -20.97 1.28
CA GLY A 78 -27.68 -21.78 0.33
C GLY A 78 -26.90 -21.83 -0.96
N GLU A 79 -25.92 -22.73 -1.03
CA GLU A 79 -25.16 -23.25 -2.19
C GLU A 79 -25.13 -22.37 -3.47
N SER A 80 -25.03 -21.05 -3.33
CA SER A 80 -24.93 -20.13 -4.45
C SER A 80 -23.48 -20.09 -4.92
N GLU A 81 -23.26 -19.87 -6.22
CA GLU A 81 -21.92 -19.61 -6.75
C GLU A 81 -21.25 -18.43 -6.02
N LEU A 82 -22.03 -17.43 -5.62
CA LEU A 82 -21.55 -16.29 -4.85
C LEU A 82 -21.05 -16.70 -3.46
N ASP A 83 -21.73 -17.62 -2.78
CA ASP A 83 -21.33 -18.08 -1.44
C ASP A 83 -19.94 -18.74 -1.50
N HIS A 84 -19.77 -19.66 -2.46
CA HIS A 84 -18.50 -20.32 -2.72
C HIS A 84 -17.39 -19.33 -3.10
N PHE A 85 -17.71 -18.34 -3.93
CA PHE A 85 -16.76 -17.28 -4.28
C PHE A 85 -16.32 -16.48 -3.04
N MET A 86 -17.27 -16.04 -2.20
CA MET A 86 -16.98 -15.25 -1.01
C MET A 86 -16.10 -16.04 -0.02
N GLU A 87 -16.40 -17.32 0.21
CA GLU A 87 -15.60 -18.20 1.06
C GLU A 87 -14.19 -18.46 0.51
N ALA A 88 -14.10 -18.81 -0.78
CA ALA A 88 -12.83 -19.09 -1.44
C ALA A 88 -11.93 -17.85 -1.45
N TYR A 89 -12.51 -16.66 -1.66
CA TYR A 89 -11.77 -15.41 -1.70
C TYR A 89 -11.27 -15.01 -0.31
N CYS A 90 -12.09 -15.12 0.74
CA CYS A 90 -11.64 -14.94 2.13
C CYS A 90 -10.52 -15.92 2.50
N LEU A 91 -10.60 -17.18 2.06
CA LEU A 91 -9.54 -18.17 2.30
C LEU A 91 -8.25 -17.82 1.55
N ALA A 92 -8.36 -17.37 0.30
CA ALA A 92 -7.21 -16.94 -0.50
C ALA A 92 -6.49 -15.74 0.14
N LEU A 93 -7.22 -14.75 0.63
CA LEU A 93 -6.65 -13.59 1.33
C LEU A 93 -5.90 -14.00 2.61
N ARG A 94 -6.48 -14.90 3.42
CA ARG A 94 -5.78 -15.41 4.61
C ARG A 94 -4.48 -16.12 4.27
N LYS A 95 -4.48 -16.97 3.24
CA LYS A 95 -3.26 -17.65 2.77
C LYS A 95 -2.24 -16.66 2.22
N LEU A 96 -2.70 -15.61 1.53
CA LEU A 96 -1.82 -14.54 1.06
C LEU A 96 -1.15 -13.82 2.23
N LYS A 97 -1.92 -13.42 3.25
CA LYS A 97 -1.38 -12.81 4.47
C LYS A 97 -0.30 -13.70 5.10
N GLU A 98 -0.60 -14.97 5.35
CA GLU A 98 0.35 -15.94 5.93
C GLU A 98 1.63 -16.06 5.09
N ALA A 99 1.50 -16.08 3.76
CA ALA A 99 2.64 -16.18 2.85
C ALA A 99 3.48 -14.89 2.79
N MET A 100 2.89 -13.71 3.05
CA MET A 100 3.58 -12.41 3.04
C MET A 100 4.24 -12.06 4.37
N GLU A 101 3.68 -12.50 5.49
CA GLU A 101 4.11 -12.12 6.85
C GLU A 101 5.60 -12.41 7.08
N GLU A 102 6.01 -13.64 6.79
CA GLU A 102 7.37 -14.13 7.00
C GLU A 102 8.43 -13.37 6.18
N PRO A 103 8.30 -13.24 4.83
CA PRO A 103 9.26 -12.48 4.04
C PRO A 103 9.24 -10.97 4.35
N HIS A 104 8.08 -10.41 4.72
CA HIS A 104 7.99 -9.02 5.15
C HIS A 104 8.80 -8.78 6.42
N GLN A 105 8.56 -9.57 7.47
CA GLN A 105 9.26 -9.45 8.75
C GLN A 105 10.78 -9.67 8.59
N LYS A 106 11.19 -10.65 7.77
CA LYS A 106 12.60 -10.88 7.45
C LYS A 106 13.26 -9.66 6.80
N SER A 107 12.58 -9.06 5.83
CA SER A 107 13.09 -7.91 5.09
C SER A 107 13.22 -6.69 6.01
N MET A 108 12.20 -6.41 6.82
CA MET A 108 12.23 -5.33 7.80
C MET A 108 13.35 -5.52 8.82
N THR A 109 13.51 -6.72 9.36
CA THR A 109 14.58 -7.04 10.30
C THR A 109 15.96 -6.83 9.66
N PHE A 110 16.14 -7.27 8.41
CA PHE A 110 17.39 -7.07 7.66
C PHE A 110 17.71 -5.58 7.49
N ILE A 111 16.73 -4.77 7.05
CA ILE A 111 16.88 -3.33 6.87
C ILE A 111 17.24 -2.64 8.19
N THR A 112 16.52 -2.94 9.27
CA THR A 112 16.78 -2.36 10.60
C THR A 112 18.18 -2.71 11.09
N ASN A 113 18.62 -3.95 10.92
CA ASN A 113 19.96 -4.39 11.32
C ASN A 113 21.06 -3.67 10.51
N MET A 114 20.89 -3.56 9.19
CA MET A 114 21.83 -2.83 8.33
C MET A 114 21.91 -1.35 8.71
N HIS A 115 20.76 -0.71 8.98
CA HIS A 115 20.73 0.67 9.44
C HIS A 115 21.46 0.85 10.78
N HIS A 116 21.33 -0.10 11.70
CA HIS A 116 22.04 -0.09 12.98
C HIS A 116 23.57 -0.14 12.78
N GLN A 117 24.05 -1.11 11.99
CA GLN A 117 25.48 -1.26 11.69
C GLN A 117 26.07 0.00 11.03
N LEU A 118 25.36 0.60 10.07
CA LEU A 118 25.80 1.83 9.41
C LEU A 118 25.87 3.02 10.39
N LYS A 119 24.93 3.10 11.33
CA LYS A 119 24.92 4.13 12.37
C LYS A 119 26.10 3.99 13.33
N GLU A 120 26.43 2.76 13.75
CA GLU A 120 27.58 2.47 14.61
C GLU A 120 28.91 2.85 13.94
N LEU A 121 29.08 2.52 12.64
CA LEU A 121 30.27 2.91 11.88
C LEU A 121 30.44 4.43 11.77
N THR A 122 29.32 5.16 11.66
CA THR A 122 29.35 6.62 11.58
C THR A 122 29.68 7.23 12.94
N ALA A 123 29.15 6.68 14.03
CA ALA A 123 29.41 7.14 15.39
C ALA A 123 30.85 6.85 15.86
N THR A 124 31.41 5.69 15.50
CA THR A 124 32.80 5.32 15.82
C THR A 124 33.82 6.18 15.09
N ARG A 125 33.54 6.55 13.82
CA ARG A 125 34.39 7.51 13.08
C ARG A 125 34.45 8.89 13.72
N SER A 126 33.33 9.40 14.25
CA SER A 126 33.34 10.68 14.97
C SER A 126 34.14 10.67 16.29
N HIS A 127 34.46 9.50 16.84
CA HIS A 127 35.24 9.37 18.09
C HIS A 127 36.75 9.18 17.83
N LEU A 128 37.18 8.94 16.59
CA LEU A 128 38.59 8.74 16.24
C LEU A 128 39.32 10.05 15.87
N ASP A 129 38.64 11.19 15.85
CA ASP A 129 39.18 12.49 15.42
C ASP A 129 39.67 13.41 16.54
N LEU A 130 39.91 12.94 17.77
CA LEU A 130 40.55 13.82 18.79
C LEU A 130 41.44 13.07 19.80
N PRO A 131 42.78 13.16 19.68
CA PRO A 131 43.65 13.20 20.83
C PRO A 131 43.62 14.62 21.43
N GLU A 132 43.16 14.73 22.67
CA GLU A 132 43.42 15.92 23.49
C GLU A 132 44.94 16.13 23.61
N SER A 133 45.44 17.30 23.20
CA SER A 133 46.71 17.82 23.70
C SER A 133 46.67 19.34 23.79
N PRO A 134 46.85 19.92 25.00
CA PRO A 134 46.89 21.36 25.20
C PRO A 134 48.33 21.86 25.13
N ALA A 135 48.69 22.58 24.08
CA ALA A 135 49.62 23.73 24.12
C ALA A 135 49.98 24.20 22.71
N SER A 136 49.64 25.46 22.40
CA SER A 136 50.62 26.54 22.28
C SER A 136 50.09 27.63 21.34
N PHE A 137 50.05 28.84 21.87
CA PHE A 137 49.82 30.08 21.13
C PHE A 137 50.85 30.23 20.01
N HIS A 138 50.40 30.54 18.79
CA HIS A 138 51.10 31.50 17.92
C HIS A 138 50.18 32.03 16.82
N HIS A 139 49.96 33.35 16.82
CA HIS A 139 49.30 34.10 15.77
C HIS A 139 50.15 34.12 14.48
N HIS A 140 49.58 33.72 13.34
CA HIS A 140 49.83 34.43 12.08
C HIS A 140 48.72 34.24 11.04
N ARG A 141 48.15 35.39 10.67
CA ARG A 141 47.18 35.67 9.60
C ARG A 141 47.83 35.42 8.23
N HIS A 142 47.09 34.95 7.21
CA HIS A 142 47.12 35.39 5.79
C HIS A 142 46.02 34.63 4.99
N THR A 143 44.92 35.29 4.62
CA THR A 143 44.50 35.78 3.27
C THR A 143 44.02 34.73 2.24
N SER A 144 42.70 34.76 2.00
CA SER A 144 41.96 34.72 0.71
C SER A 144 42.31 33.69 -0.38
N GLY A 145 41.30 32.94 -0.81
CA GLY A 145 41.26 32.28 -2.13
C GLY A 145 39.95 31.51 -2.34
N GLU A 146 38.98 32.13 -3.00
CA GLU A 146 37.72 31.53 -3.46
C GLU A 146 37.97 30.27 -4.31
N ARG A 147 37.27 29.17 -4.02
CA ARG A 147 37.06 28.10 -5.00
C ARG A 147 35.58 27.87 -5.20
N LYS A 148 35.14 28.19 -6.41
CA LYS A 148 33.80 28.05 -6.97
C LYS A 148 33.34 26.58 -6.91
N PRO A 149 32.09 26.27 -6.56
CA PRO A 149 31.58 24.90 -6.65
C PRO A 149 31.38 24.51 -8.12
N GLU A 150 32.04 23.45 -8.57
CA GLU A 150 31.72 22.80 -9.84
C GLU A 150 30.35 22.11 -9.72
N MET A 151 29.47 22.41 -10.67
CA MET A 151 28.20 21.71 -10.82
C MET A 151 28.45 20.33 -11.41
N ILE A 152 28.03 19.29 -10.70
CA ILE A 152 28.03 17.91 -11.21
C ILE A 152 26.77 17.75 -12.08
N ASP A 153 26.99 17.57 -13.37
CA ASP A 153 25.94 17.40 -14.38
C ASP A 153 25.39 15.97 -14.29
N CYS A 154 24.17 15.81 -13.78
CA CYS A 154 23.51 14.50 -13.69
C CYS A 154 22.81 14.18 -15.02
N ALA A 155 23.58 13.72 -16.00
CA ALA A 155 23.04 13.15 -17.22
C ALA A 155 22.38 11.79 -16.92
N ARG A 156 21.06 11.84 -16.72
CA ARG A 156 20.01 10.87 -17.05
C ARG A 156 20.53 9.59 -17.73
N ARG A 157 20.54 8.46 -17.02
CA ARG A 157 20.62 7.12 -17.62
C ARG A 157 19.34 6.36 -17.33
N SER A 158 18.42 6.43 -18.28
CA SER A 158 17.29 5.51 -18.38
C SER A 158 17.82 4.12 -18.69
N ILE A 159 17.44 3.14 -17.87
CA ILE A 159 17.03 1.81 -18.32
C ILE A 159 15.72 1.53 -17.60
#